data_AF-A0A6P0Y5Z1-F1
#
_entry.id   AF-A0A6P0Y5Z1-F1
#
_cell.length_a   1.000
_cell.length_b   1.000
_cell.length_c   1.000
_cell.angle_alpha   90.00
_cell.angle_beta   90.00
_cell.angle_gamma   90.00
#
_symmetry.space_group_name_H-M   'P 1'
#
loop_
_entity.id
_entity.type
_entity.pdbx_description
1 polymer ?
#
loop_
_entity_poly.entity_id
_entity_poly.type
_entity_poly.pdbx_seq_one_letter_code
_entity_poly.pdbx_strand_id
1 'polypeptide(L)' 'MSETEEKPRTWTDTSYSLASTSLLYVANATHGEAVALKCPGHQLAGKGFSIEFRVEQLNTLKNLVAELEAIEAAK' A
#
# COMPACT_ATOMS: atom_id res chain seq x y z
N MET A 1 -4.27 -34.23 -5.41
CA MET A 1 -3.65 -32.96 -5.86
C MET A 1 -3.67 -32.06 -4.65
N SER A 2 -2.52 -31.85 -4.02
CA SER A 2 -2.44 -31.06 -2.78
C SER A 2 -2.32 -29.60 -3.17
N GLU A 3 -3.32 -28.80 -2.77
CA GLU A 3 -3.28 -27.34 -2.87
C GLU A 3 -2.12 -26.85 -2.00
N THR A 4 -1.06 -26.37 -2.65
CA THR A 4 0.03 -25.70 -1.95
C THR A 4 -0.50 -24.33 -1.53
N GLU A 5 -0.99 -24.24 -0.30
CA GLU A 5 -1.33 -22.97 0.34
C GLU A 5 -0.04 -22.13 0.41
N GLU A 6 0.13 -21.21 -0.55
CA GLU A 6 1.25 -20.27 -0.58
C GLU A 6 1.10 -19.35 0.63
N LYS A 7 1.77 -19.69 1.74
CA LYS A 7 1.86 -18.81 2.90
C LYS A 7 2.35 -17.43 2.42
N PRO A 8 1.68 -16.33 2.80
CA PRO A 8 2.15 -14.99 2.44
C PRO A 8 3.58 -14.84 2.96
N ARG A 9 4.52 -14.60 2.04
CA ARG A 9 5.91 -14.26 2.40
C ARG A 9 5.85 -12.92 3.13
N THR A 10 5.98 -12.94 4.44
CA THR A 10 6.15 -11.74 5.26
C THR A 10 7.55 -11.18 4.99
N TRP A 11 7.61 -10.07 4.27
CA TRP A 11 8.84 -9.31 4.12
C TRP A 11 9.06 -8.58 5.45
N THR A 12 10.10 -8.97 6.18
CA THR A 12 10.55 -8.28 7.40
C THR A 12 10.91 -6.83 7.08
N ASP A 13 10.20 -5.88 7.68
CA ASP A 13 10.54 -4.46 7.85
C ASP A 13 11.18 -3.75 6.65
N THR A 14 10.69 -4.02 5.44
CA THR A 14 11.19 -3.34 4.24
C THR A 14 10.48 -2.00 4.09
N SER A 15 11.16 -0.92 4.48
CA SER A 15 10.70 0.45 4.27
C SER A 15 11.13 0.94 2.88
N TYR A 16 10.17 1.36 2.05
CA TYR A 16 10.42 2.03 0.78
C TYR A 16 10.17 3.52 0.91
N SER A 17 11.14 4.35 0.55
CA SER A 17 10.93 5.79 0.41
C SER A 17 10.40 6.09 -0.99
N LEU A 18 9.29 6.82 -1.07
CA LEU A 18 8.76 7.29 -2.33
C LEU A 18 9.39 8.63 -2.68
N ALA A 19 9.93 8.74 -3.89
CA ALA A 19 10.29 10.04 -4.43
C ALA A 19 9.03 10.90 -4.58
N SER A 20 9.17 12.22 -4.50
CA SER A 20 8.06 13.16 -4.72
C SER A 20 7.43 13.03 -6.11
N THR A 21 8.15 12.46 -7.07
CA THR A 21 7.71 12.21 -8.44
C THR A 21 7.07 10.82 -8.64
N SER A 22 7.00 9.98 -7.59
CA SER A 22 6.37 8.67 -7.67
C SER A 22 4.85 8.82 -7.83
N LEU A 23 4.31 8.24 -8.91
CA LEU A 23 2.86 8.26 -9.19
C LEU A 23 2.12 7.25 -8.30
N LEU A 24 1.50 7.69 -7.20
CA LEU A 24 0.57 6.86 -6.44
C LEU A 24 -0.85 7.00 -6.98
N TYR A 25 -1.60 5.90 -7.02
CA TYR A 25 -3.04 5.96 -7.33
C TYR A 25 -3.85 4.93 -6.56
N VAL A 26 -5.12 5.26 -6.33
CA VAL A 26 -6.08 4.39 -5.67
C VAL A 26 -6.89 3.62 -6.71
N ALA A 27 -7.01 2.30 -6.53
CA ALA A 27 -7.79 1.43 -7.39
C ALA A 27 -8.70 0.52 -6.56
N ASN A 28 -9.86 0.15 -7.10
CA ASN A 28 -10.69 -0.88 -6.46
C ASN A 28 -10.02 -2.25 -6.59
N ALA A 29 -10.10 -3.08 -5.55
CA ALA A 29 -9.63 -4.46 -5.63
C ALA A 29 -10.52 -5.26 -6.60
N THR A 30 -9.91 -6.20 -7.33
CA THR A 30 -10.61 -7.04 -8.31
C THR A 30 -11.64 -7.98 -7.69
N HIS A 31 -11.54 -8.26 -6.38
CA HIS A 31 -12.44 -9.14 -5.65
C HIS A 31 -12.79 -8.58 -4.24
N GLY A 32 -13.92 -7.87 -4.14
CA GLY A 32 -14.56 -7.51 -2.85
C GLY A 32 -14.30 -6.09 -2.35
N GLU A 33 -14.87 -5.78 -1.18
CA GLU A 33 -14.92 -4.48 -0.46
C GLU A 33 -13.54 -3.95 0.01
N ALA A 34 -12.54 -4.00 -0.86
CA ALA A 34 -11.19 -3.56 -0.60
C ALA A 34 -10.76 -2.50 -1.62
N VAL A 35 -9.91 -1.60 -1.16
CA VAL A 35 -9.32 -0.52 -1.95
C VAL A 35 -7.81 -0.67 -1.89
N ALA A 36 -7.15 -0.59 -3.05
CA ALA A 36 -5.72 -0.75 -3.18
C ALA A 36 -5.02 0.59 -3.44
N LEU A 37 -3.99 0.91 -2.66
CA LEU A 37 -3.00 1.93 -3.00
C LEU A 37 -1.94 1.28 -3.89
N LYS A 38 -1.89 1.71 -5.15
CA LYS A 38 -0.93 1.22 -6.15
C LYS A 38 0.30 2.10 -6.12
N CYS A 39 1.45 1.46 -5.88
CA CYS A 39 2.76 2.08 -5.97
C CYS A 39 3.51 1.49 -7.18
N PRO A 40 3.75 2.25 -8.25
CA PRO A 40 4.65 1.83 -9.32
C PRO A 40 6.05 1.70 -8.72
N GLY A 41 6.49 0.46 -8.58
CA GLY A 41 7.83 0.14 -8.08
C GLY A 41 8.79 -0.01 -9.24
N HIS A 42 9.95 0.64 -9.14
CA HIS A 42 11.14 0.19 -9.84
C HIS A 42 11.95 -0.73 -8.92
N GLN A 43 12.43 -1.84 -9.51
CA GLN A 43 13.29 -2.93 -8.98
C GLN A 43 12.56 -4.02 -8.16
N LEU A 44 12.57 -5.31 -8.51
CA LEU A 44 13.17 -6.11 -9.57
C LEU A 44 12.08 -6.63 -10.52
N ALA A 45 12.23 -6.44 -11.83
CA ALA A 45 11.28 -6.85 -12.90
C ALA A 45 10.04 -5.94 -13.13
N GLY A 46 9.99 -4.75 -12.54
CA GLY A 46 9.08 -3.67 -12.99
C GLY A 46 7.58 -3.91 -12.75
N LYS A 47 7.22 -4.81 -11.82
CA LYS A 47 5.80 -5.13 -11.56
C LYS A 47 5.11 -4.22 -10.52
N GLY A 48 5.85 -3.33 -9.87
CA GLY A 48 5.35 -2.53 -8.76
C GLY A 48 4.76 -3.36 -7.62
N PHE A 49 4.19 -2.67 -6.63
CA PHE A 49 3.45 -3.34 -5.56
C PHE A 49 2.14 -2.59 -5.29
N SER A 50 1.22 -3.28 -4.63
CA SER A 50 -0.02 -2.68 -4.18
C SER A 50 -0.32 -3.09 -2.77
N ILE A 51 -0.77 -2.12 -1.99
CA ILE A 51 -1.24 -2.35 -0.63
C ILE A 51 -2.76 -2.33 -0.68
N GLU A 52 -3.40 -3.41 -0.23
CA GLU A 52 -4.86 -3.49 -0.12
C GLU A 52 -5.31 -3.14 1.29
N PHE A 53 -6.37 -2.35 1.36
CA PHE A 53 -7.01 -1.92 2.59
C PHE A 53 -8.48 -2.31 2.55
N ARG A 54 -8.99 -2.81 3.68
CA ARG A 54 -10.39 -3.07 3.94
C ARG A 54 -10.94 -2.01 4.90
N VAL A 55 -12.25 -2.07 5.13
CA VAL A 55 -12.97 -1.10 5.97
C VAL A 55 -12.42 -1.06 7.40
N GLU A 56 -11.94 -2.19 7.92
CA GLU A 56 -11.38 -2.30 9.27
C GLU A 56 -10.11 -1.46 9.45
N GLN A 57 -9.36 -1.17 8.38
CA GLN A 57 -8.16 -0.34 8.44
C GLN A 57 -8.45 1.16 8.23
N LEU A 58 -9.71 1.56 8.03
CA LEU A 58 -10.08 2.96 7.76
C LEU A 58 -9.58 3.93 8.84
N ASN A 59 -9.68 3.55 10.11
CA ASN A 59 -9.28 4.43 11.20
C ASN A 59 -7.75 4.65 11.23
N THR A 60 -6.98 3.60 10.91
CA THR A 60 -5.52 3.69 10.77
C THR A 60 -5.13 4.64 9.64
N LEU A 61 -5.81 4.55 8.50
CA LEU A 61 -5.56 5.44 7.36
C LEU A 61 -5.91 6.90 7.66
N LYS A 62 -7.01 7.15 8.37
CA LYS A 62 -7.37 8.50 8.82
C LYS A 62 -6.31 9.11 9.72
N ASN A 63 -5.77 8.34 10.66
CA ASN A 63 -4.70 8.81 11.54
C ASN A 63 -3.43 9.14 10.74
N LEU A 64 -3.06 8.29 9.76
CA LEU A 64 -1.92 8.55 8.89
C LEU A 64 -2.07 9.87 8.11
N VAL A 65 -3.25 10.12 7.55
CA VAL A 65 -3.53 11.37 6.83
C VAL A 65 -3.42 12.57 7.76
N ALA A 66 -4.01 12.51 8.96
CA ALA A 66 -3.96 13.60 9.92
C ALA A 66 -2.52 13.98 10.32
N GLU A 67 -1.63 12.99 10.52
CA GLU A 67 -0.21 13.22 10.80
C GLU A 67 0.51 13.89 9.61
N LEU A 68 0.21 13.47 8.38
CA LEU A 68 0.78 14.09 7.17
C LEU A 68 0.30 15.53 6.99
N GLU A 69 -0.98 15.80 7.21
CA GLU A 69 -1.56 17.15 7.17
C GLU A 69 -0.95 18.07 8.23
N ALA A 70 -0.69 17.56 9.44
CA ALA A 70 -0.01 18.32 10.49
C ALA A 70 1.43 18.68 10.10
N ILE A 71 2.16 17.75 9.45
CA ILE A 71 3.50 18.01 8.92
C ILE A 71 3.46 19.04 7.78
N GLU A 72 2.47 18.96 6.89
CA GLU A 72 2.30 19.93 5.80
C GLU A 72 2.00 21.33 6.34
N ALA A 73 1.09 21.46 7.31
CA ALA A 73 0.74 22.74 7.92
C ALA A 73 1.89 23.39 8.70
N ALA A 74 2.89 22.61 9.11
CA ALA A 74 4.08 23.09 9.81
C ALA A 74 5.23 23.53 8.87
N LYS A 75 5.10 23.34 7.56
CA LYS A 75 6.06 23.79 6.54
C LYS A 75 5.76 25.19 6.05
#